data_AF-A0AAQ4F9A3-F1
#
_entry.id   AF-A0AAQ4F9A3-F1
#
_cell.length_a   1.000
_cell.length_b   1.000
_cell.length_c   1.000
_cell.angle_alpha   90.00
_cell.angle_beta   90.00
_cell.angle_gamma   90.00
#
_symmetry.space_group_name_H-M   'P 1'
#
loop_
_entity.id
_entity.type
_entity.pdbx_description
1 polymer ?
#
loop_
_entity_poly.entity_id
_entity_poly.type
_entity_poly.pdbx_seq_one_letter_code
_entity_poly.pdbx_strand_id
1 'polypeptide(L)'
;MAASYADDLISVRSHKKLSLSELLDNLPKQLTKDVLQQLHTSVLECDPELVPQQEAAVSSLLVVVLDEQSPPGRRHLALSVLESLCPQHGLEEMLLPLPPHQLALFLQALLAQAVVLTCLLFRALEDATVSAQIKREILLYLTRVAEAHVLSLGDAERVLKQLPGWLMDCSLLSSPRLLGVSSITGPSCAPTSRFRRSESVQAVSELDGVVSQETFTVLSSAKFYTGDQWLNGAAFSALCVWLRLAVSLGYSDEMLVSASKKYCLYLVEQTHRKPMHAEDLELQHLCLVEVVRALDLVCQLDGSQVPEVVLVVQRLATGHLFSRVALATAVLEFFLHHGAAVLHKTDDLLGQFFLGPGSRACLNTSSALQVVHFTVRNLAAMCDAGATEKYFPSLLKIFAWNPQQFKRQFLDIVPAFMSAKSVVEVFHSLVDLPALTAALILERETLGASDGARLKRQSSSMQQAEVLKSMLKFVLRDVSGIGDTFD
;
A
#
# COMPACT_ATOMS: atom_id res chain seq x y z
N MET A 1 22.57 -70.77 10.01
CA MET A 1 22.76 -70.19 8.67
C MET A 1 21.63 -69.20 8.45
N ALA A 2 21.77 -67.88 8.52
CA ALA A 2 22.87 -66.92 8.70
C ALA A 2 22.23 -65.72 9.45
N ALA A 3 22.79 -65.27 10.58
CA ALA A 3 23.70 -64.11 10.68
C ALA A 3 23.06 -62.82 10.11
N SER A 4 22.47 -61.98 10.95
CA SER A 4 23.09 -60.78 11.57
C SER A 4 23.30 -59.64 10.56
N TYR A 5 22.78 -58.45 10.84
CA TYR A 5 23.54 -57.19 10.94
C TYR A 5 22.60 -55.99 11.18
N ALA A 6 22.92 -55.22 12.22
CA ALA A 6 22.46 -53.88 12.61
C ALA A 6 21.05 -53.75 13.25
N ASP A 7 20.86 -54.03 14.53
CA ASP A 7 21.15 -53.11 15.66
C ASP A 7 22.30 -52.11 15.45
N ASP A 8 21.94 -50.83 15.30
CA ASP A 8 22.59 -49.66 15.92
C ASP A 8 22.25 -48.41 15.11
N LEU A 9 21.30 -47.61 15.59
CA LEU A 9 21.21 -46.14 15.48
C LEU A 9 19.86 -45.61 16.02
N ILE A 10 19.43 -46.09 17.19
CA ILE A 10 18.53 -45.31 18.05
C ILE A 10 19.38 -44.70 19.16
N SER A 11 20.25 -43.77 18.75
CA SER A 11 20.99 -42.91 19.68
C SER A 11 20.13 -41.70 19.99
N VAL A 12 19.44 -41.80 21.14
CA VAL A 12 19.15 -40.74 22.10
C VAL A 12 19.40 -39.29 21.61
N ARG A 13 18.33 -38.59 21.21
CA ARG A 13 18.15 -37.16 21.50
C ARG A 13 16.67 -36.86 21.76
N SER A 14 16.22 -37.23 22.95
CA SER A 14 15.00 -36.68 23.54
C SER A 14 15.25 -35.21 23.93
N HIS A 15 15.10 -34.30 22.98
CA HIS A 15 14.98 -32.88 23.33
C HIS A 15 13.57 -32.67 23.88
N LYS A 16 13.43 -32.63 25.21
CA LYS A 16 12.26 -32.00 25.84
C LYS A 16 12.12 -30.61 25.21
N LYS A 17 11.00 -30.34 24.55
CA LYS A 17 10.62 -28.97 24.17
C LYS A 17 10.43 -28.22 25.50
N LEU A 18 11.41 -27.41 25.87
CA LEU A 18 11.30 -26.52 27.03
C LEU A 18 10.19 -25.51 26.74
N SER A 19 9.40 -25.16 27.75
CA SER A 19 8.42 -24.08 27.62
C SER A 19 9.15 -22.75 27.39
N LEU A 20 8.51 -21.82 26.66
CA LEU A 20 9.11 -20.51 26.35
C LEU A 20 9.58 -19.78 27.63
N SER A 21 8.81 -19.85 28.71
CA SER A 21 9.17 -19.29 30.02
C SER A 21 10.43 -19.92 30.59
N GLU A 22 10.57 -21.25 30.56
CA GLU A 22 11.77 -21.94 31.06
C GLU A 22 13.02 -21.60 30.24
N LEU A 23 12.88 -21.38 28.92
CA LEU A 23 13.99 -20.93 28.06
C LEU A 23 14.43 -19.51 28.38
N LEU A 24 13.47 -18.62 28.65
CA LEU A 24 13.73 -17.22 29.00
C LEU A 24 14.31 -17.08 30.42
N ASP A 25 13.90 -17.93 31.36
CA ASP A 25 14.43 -17.96 32.74
C ASP A 25 15.87 -18.50 32.79
N ASN A 26 16.20 -19.45 31.91
CA ASN A 26 17.52 -20.11 31.88
C ASN A 26 18.43 -19.58 30.76
N LEU A 27 18.26 -18.32 30.38
CA LEU A 27 19.06 -17.69 29.34
C LEU A 27 20.56 -17.73 29.68
N PRO A 28 21.41 -18.28 28.79
CA PRO A 28 22.84 -18.27 29.01
C PRO A 28 23.40 -16.85 28.93
N LYS A 29 24.45 -16.58 29.71
CA LYS A 29 25.15 -15.27 29.71
C LYS A 29 25.66 -14.84 28.33
N GLN A 30 25.93 -15.79 27.43
CA GLN A 30 26.24 -15.54 26.04
C GLN A 30 25.18 -16.18 25.14
N LEU A 31 24.45 -15.34 24.43
CA LEU A 31 23.43 -15.75 23.46
C LEU A 31 24.09 -16.28 22.19
N THR A 32 24.18 -17.60 22.07
CA THR A 32 24.70 -18.25 20.86
C THR A 32 23.68 -18.24 19.72
N LYS A 33 24.12 -18.53 18.49
CA LYS A 33 23.20 -18.58 17.33
C LYS A 33 22.14 -19.67 17.53
N ASP A 34 22.55 -20.83 18.05
CA ASP A 34 21.65 -21.96 18.27
C ASP A 34 20.59 -21.65 19.34
N VAL A 35 20.98 -20.95 20.41
CA VAL A 35 20.06 -20.49 21.46
C VAL A 35 19.04 -19.51 20.89
N LEU A 36 19.48 -18.54 20.09
CA LEU A 36 18.58 -17.59 19.43
C LEU A 36 17.64 -18.27 18.42
N GLN A 37 18.10 -19.30 17.72
CA GLN A 37 17.25 -20.07 16.81
C GLN A 37 16.19 -20.87 17.58
N GLN A 38 16.57 -21.48 18.71
CA GLN A 38 15.64 -22.18 19.59
C GLN A 38 14.60 -21.22 20.18
N LEU A 39 15.02 -20.03 20.63
CA LEU A 39 14.12 -18.99 21.12
C LEU A 39 13.16 -18.54 20.00
N HIS A 40 13.68 -18.22 18.82
CA HIS A 40 12.86 -17.78 17.69
C HIS A 40 11.76 -18.79 17.34
N THR A 41 12.12 -20.08 17.20
CA THR A 41 11.12 -21.14 16.94
C THR A 41 10.12 -21.27 18.08
N SER A 42 10.57 -21.16 19.34
CA SER A 42 9.69 -21.29 20.50
C SER A 42 8.72 -20.11 20.65
N VAL A 43 9.15 -18.90 20.29
CA VAL A 43 8.28 -17.71 20.28
C VAL A 43 7.24 -17.81 19.17
N LEU A 44 7.62 -18.26 17.97
CA LEU A 44 6.68 -18.42 16.85
C LEU A 44 5.62 -19.50 17.08
N GLU A 45 5.92 -20.49 17.91
CA GLU A 45 4.96 -21.54 18.31
C GLU A 45 4.10 -21.12 19.51
N CYS A 46 4.43 -20.01 20.17
CA CYS A 46 3.71 -19.50 21.33
C CYS A 46 2.50 -18.68 20.87
N ASP A 47 1.41 -18.75 21.64
CA ASP A 47 0.28 -17.85 21.44
C ASP A 47 0.72 -16.42 21.79
N PRO A 48 0.56 -15.43 20.89
CA PRO A 48 0.94 -14.05 21.16
C PRO A 48 0.28 -13.45 22.41
N GLU A 49 -0.88 -13.95 22.84
CA GLU A 49 -1.54 -13.48 24.07
C GLU A 49 -0.88 -14.02 25.36
N LEU A 50 -0.03 -15.04 25.26
CA LEU A 50 0.61 -15.74 26.39
C LEU A 50 2.12 -15.50 26.48
N VAL A 51 2.66 -14.52 25.76
CA VAL A 51 4.09 -14.20 25.80
C VAL A 51 4.50 -13.70 27.19
N PRO A 52 5.47 -14.36 27.85
CA PRO A 52 5.90 -13.98 29.20
C PRO A 52 6.67 -12.66 29.19
N GLN A 53 6.55 -11.92 30.29
CA GLN A 53 7.26 -10.68 30.52
C GLN A 53 8.63 -10.98 31.11
N GLN A 54 9.71 -10.60 30.42
CA GLN A 54 11.06 -10.97 30.82
C GLN A 54 12.10 -9.88 30.49
N GLU A 55 12.22 -8.87 31.35
CA GLU A 55 13.11 -7.72 31.16
C GLU A 55 14.60 -8.13 31.00
N ALA A 56 15.05 -9.16 31.71
CA ALA A 56 16.41 -9.66 31.61
C ALA A 56 16.72 -10.27 30.22
N ALA A 57 15.73 -10.92 29.60
CA ALA A 57 15.86 -11.46 28.25
C ALA A 57 15.94 -10.34 27.21
N VAL A 58 15.05 -9.35 27.33
CA VAL A 58 15.04 -8.14 26.50
C VAL A 58 16.39 -7.43 26.57
N SER A 59 16.92 -7.22 27.78
CA SER A 59 18.24 -6.63 28.00
C SER A 59 19.36 -7.40 27.31
N SER A 60 19.35 -8.72 27.43
CA SER A 60 20.36 -9.59 26.81
C SER A 60 20.28 -9.53 25.28
N LEU A 61 19.07 -9.50 24.71
CA LEU A 61 18.85 -9.36 23.27
C LEU A 61 19.31 -7.99 22.76
N LEU A 62 18.99 -6.90 23.47
CA LEU A 62 19.43 -5.54 23.12
C LEU A 62 20.95 -5.44 23.05
N VAL A 63 21.66 -6.00 24.03
CA VAL A 63 23.13 -6.04 24.04
C VAL A 63 23.68 -6.76 22.80
N VAL A 64 23.07 -7.89 22.42
CA VAL A 64 23.50 -8.63 21.21
C VAL A 64 23.25 -7.82 19.95
N VAL A 65 22.09 -7.15 19.83
CA VAL A 65 21.76 -6.34 18.64
C VAL A 65 22.70 -5.14 18.50
N LEU A 66 23.01 -4.47 19.61
CA LEU A 66 23.87 -3.29 19.65
C LEU A 66 25.37 -3.60 19.56
N ASP A 67 25.79 -4.84 19.81
CA ASP A 67 27.18 -5.25 19.72
C ASP A 67 27.67 -5.29 18.26
N GLU A 68 28.46 -4.30 17.86
CA GLU A 68 29.03 -4.21 16.51
C GLU A 68 29.97 -5.38 16.18
N GLN A 69 30.57 -6.02 17.19
CA GLN A 69 31.43 -7.18 17.00
C GLN A 69 30.64 -8.46 16.73
N SER A 70 29.34 -8.46 17.05
CA SER A 70 28.48 -9.62 16.82
C SER A 70 28.20 -9.81 15.31
N PRO A 71 28.23 -11.07 14.82
CA PRO A 71 27.94 -11.36 13.42
C PRO A 71 26.57 -10.79 12.99
N PRO A 72 26.42 -10.26 11.75
CA PRO A 72 25.18 -9.62 11.31
C PRO A 72 23.99 -10.58 11.35
N GLY A 73 24.18 -11.86 10.99
CA GLY A 73 23.13 -12.87 11.11
C GLY A 73 22.71 -13.16 12.55
N ARG A 74 23.60 -12.98 13.54
CA ARG A 74 23.24 -13.12 14.96
C ARG A 74 22.44 -11.91 15.43
N ARG A 75 22.86 -10.70 15.06
CA ARG A 75 22.14 -9.46 15.37
C ARG A 75 20.74 -9.45 14.80
N HIS A 76 20.59 -9.81 13.54
CA HIS A 76 19.28 -9.87 12.89
C HIS A 76 18.37 -10.89 13.56
N LEU A 77 18.87 -12.09 13.89
CA LEU A 77 18.09 -13.09 14.59
C LEU A 77 17.68 -12.64 16.00
N ALA A 78 18.57 -11.97 16.74
CA ALA A 78 18.24 -11.41 18.05
C ALA A 78 17.17 -10.31 17.95
N LEU A 79 17.24 -9.46 16.92
CA LEU A 79 16.23 -8.45 16.65
C LEU A 79 14.87 -9.08 16.32
N SER A 80 14.81 -10.09 15.44
CA SER A 80 13.56 -10.78 15.11
C SER A 80 12.94 -11.49 16.32
N VAL A 81 13.77 -12.06 17.21
CA VAL A 81 13.29 -12.62 18.49
C VAL A 81 12.70 -11.52 19.36
N LEU A 82 13.39 -10.37 19.50
CA LEU A 82 12.91 -9.24 20.28
C LEU A 82 11.57 -8.69 19.74
N GLU A 83 11.46 -8.51 18.42
CA GLU A 83 10.22 -8.10 17.75
C GLU A 83 9.07 -9.06 18.05
N SER A 84 9.33 -10.36 18.00
CA SER A 84 8.32 -11.40 18.26
C SER A 84 7.93 -11.50 19.74
N LEU A 85 8.77 -11.00 20.66
CA LEU A 85 8.48 -10.95 22.09
C LEU A 85 7.65 -9.71 22.48
N CYS A 86 7.55 -8.70 21.62
CA CYS A 86 6.78 -7.50 21.92
C CYS A 86 5.26 -7.82 22.00
N PRO A 87 4.52 -7.24 22.96
CA PRO A 87 4.90 -6.14 23.86
C PRO A 87 5.60 -6.59 25.16
N GLN A 88 6.65 -5.86 25.58
CA GLN A 88 7.42 -6.09 26.82
C GLN A 88 7.41 -4.86 27.72
N HIS A 89 7.49 -5.00 29.05
CA HIS A 89 7.62 -3.84 29.95
C HIS A 89 9.06 -3.27 29.91
N GLY A 90 9.20 -1.95 30.04
CA GLY A 90 10.51 -1.27 30.18
C GLY A 90 11.33 -1.08 28.89
N LEU A 91 10.98 -1.72 27.77
CA LEU A 91 11.74 -1.60 26.52
C LEU A 91 11.88 -0.14 26.03
N GLU A 92 10.86 0.70 26.22
CA GLU A 92 10.92 2.12 25.88
C GLU A 92 12.03 2.86 26.65
N GLU A 93 12.09 2.66 27.97
CA GLU A 93 13.07 3.30 28.86
C GLU A 93 14.50 2.88 28.50
N MET A 94 14.68 1.63 28.08
CA MET A 94 15.96 1.08 27.66
C MET A 94 16.43 1.62 26.30
N LEU A 95 15.50 1.96 25.40
CA LEU A 95 15.80 2.48 24.07
C LEU A 95 15.98 4.00 24.03
N LEU A 96 15.34 4.73 24.95
CA LEU A 96 15.41 6.19 25.05
C LEU A 96 16.83 6.79 25.04
N PRO A 97 17.85 6.22 25.71
CA PRO A 97 19.20 6.79 25.71
C PRO A 97 19.99 6.56 24.42
N LEU A 98 19.48 5.75 23.47
CA LEU A 98 20.22 5.36 22.28
C LEU A 98 20.24 6.49 21.23
N PRO A 99 21.35 6.65 20.47
CA PRO A 99 21.41 7.58 19.36
C PRO A 99 20.51 7.12 18.19
N PRO A 100 20.10 8.04 17.28
CA PRO A 100 19.12 7.73 16.22
C PRO A 100 19.49 6.56 15.31
N HIS A 101 20.78 6.36 15.02
CA HIS A 101 21.24 5.26 14.17
C HIS A 101 21.07 3.88 14.81
N GLN A 102 21.15 3.79 16.14
CA GLN A 102 20.88 2.56 16.89
C GLN A 102 19.38 2.38 17.10
N LEU A 103 18.65 3.47 17.40
CA LEU A 103 17.20 3.43 17.55
C LEU A 103 16.49 2.98 16.27
N ALA A 104 17.01 3.36 15.10
CA ALA A 104 16.49 2.93 13.81
C ALA A 104 16.40 1.40 13.66
N LEU A 105 17.24 0.63 14.36
CA LEU A 105 17.21 -0.83 14.35
C LEU A 105 15.97 -1.40 15.06
N PHE A 106 15.38 -0.66 15.99
CA PHE A 106 14.29 -1.12 16.86
C PHE A 106 12.92 -0.54 16.50
N LEU A 107 12.81 0.20 15.38
CA LEU A 107 11.55 0.85 14.99
C LEU A 107 10.39 -0.14 14.79
N GLN A 108 10.66 -1.33 14.24
CA GLN A 108 9.62 -2.37 14.10
C GLN A 108 9.17 -2.93 15.45
N ALA A 109 10.10 -3.15 16.39
CA ALA A 109 9.76 -3.55 17.76
C ALA A 109 8.92 -2.48 18.47
N LEU A 110 9.25 -1.19 18.27
CA LEU A 110 8.47 -0.06 18.80
C LEU A 110 7.05 -0.01 18.20
N LEU A 111 6.87 -0.33 16.91
CA LEU A 111 5.54 -0.45 16.30
C LEU A 111 4.74 -1.58 16.95
N ALA A 112 5.35 -2.75 17.15
CA ALA A 112 4.70 -3.88 17.80
C ALA A 112 4.31 -3.58 19.26
N GLN A 113 5.05 -2.69 19.92
CA GLN A 113 4.75 -2.26 21.28
C GLN A 113 3.68 -1.16 21.37
N ALA A 114 3.25 -0.60 20.23
CA ALA A 114 2.36 0.57 20.14
C ALA A 114 2.86 1.79 20.93
N VAL A 115 4.18 1.89 21.14
CA VAL A 115 4.83 3.01 21.83
C VAL A 115 5.26 4.04 20.81
N VAL A 116 5.06 5.33 21.13
CA VAL A 116 5.49 6.43 20.27
C VAL A 116 6.57 7.26 20.95
N LEU A 117 7.84 7.01 20.57
CA LEU A 117 9.00 7.83 20.96
C LEU A 117 9.05 9.15 20.15
N THR A 118 7.95 9.90 20.13
CA THR A 118 7.72 11.06 19.22
C THR A 118 8.85 12.07 19.26
N CYS A 119 9.18 12.61 20.43
CA CYS A 119 10.09 13.74 20.56
C CYS A 119 11.51 13.47 20.04
N LEU A 120 12.04 12.26 20.25
CA LEU A 120 13.40 11.91 19.86
C LEU A 120 13.49 11.64 18.35
N LEU A 121 12.47 10.96 17.81
CA LEU A 121 12.39 10.64 16.38
C LEU A 121 12.17 11.89 15.52
N PHE A 122 11.30 12.82 15.94
CA PHE A 122 11.10 14.07 15.21
C PHE A 122 12.38 14.93 15.19
N ARG A 123 13.09 15.03 16.32
CA ARG A 123 14.38 15.75 16.37
C ARG A 123 15.42 15.13 15.42
N ALA A 124 15.45 13.80 15.32
CA ALA A 124 16.35 13.11 14.41
C ALA A 124 16.04 13.38 12.92
N LEU A 125 14.76 13.62 12.57
CA LEU A 125 14.39 14.02 11.22
C LEU A 125 14.86 15.44 10.86
N GLU A 126 14.81 16.35 11.82
CA GLU A 126 15.23 17.75 11.67
C GLU A 126 16.76 17.92 11.65
N ASP A 127 17.49 17.01 12.30
CA ASP A 127 18.94 17.07 12.41
C ASP A 127 19.64 16.81 11.05
N ALA A 128 20.43 17.77 10.58
CA ALA A 128 21.17 17.68 9.33
C ALA A 128 22.32 16.65 9.37
N THR A 129 22.79 16.26 10.56
CA THR A 129 23.86 15.26 10.74
C THR A 129 23.36 13.83 10.60
N VAL A 130 22.05 13.60 10.75
CA VAL A 130 21.42 12.29 10.60
C VAL A 130 21.36 11.92 9.12
N SER A 131 21.83 10.70 8.79
CA SER A 131 21.89 10.24 7.41
C SER A 131 20.49 10.07 6.80
N ALA A 132 20.38 10.27 5.48
CA ALA A 132 19.13 10.10 4.75
C ALA A 132 18.53 8.69 4.92
N GLN A 133 19.37 7.65 5.06
CA GLN A 133 18.92 6.29 5.32
C GLN A 133 18.20 6.17 6.67
N ILE A 134 18.72 6.79 7.73
CA ILE A 134 18.07 6.78 9.05
C ILE A 134 16.76 7.58 9.00
N LYS A 135 16.77 8.75 8.36
CA LYS A 135 15.55 9.55 8.16
C LYS A 135 14.46 8.77 7.43
N ARG A 136 14.85 7.94 6.44
CA ARG A 136 13.93 7.06 5.71
C ARG A 136 13.20 6.09 6.65
N GLU A 137 13.96 5.36 7.46
CA GLU A 137 13.38 4.38 8.39
C GLU A 137 12.46 5.06 9.42
N ILE A 138 12.89 6.20 9.96
CA ILE A 138 12.08 7.00 10.91
C ILE A 138 10.81 7.52 10.24
N LEU A 139 10.87 8.03 9.00
CA LEU A 139 9.71 8.52 8.26
C LEU A 139 8.69 7.40 8.04
N LEU A 140 9.14 6.22 7.59
CA LEU A 140 8.24 5.08 7.35
C LEU A 140 7.58 4.60 8.64
N TYR A 141 8.33 4.55 9.74
CA TYR A 141 7.80 4.28 11.08
C TYR A 141 6.73 5.30 11.49
N LEU A 142 7.05 6.60 11.43
CA LEU A 142 6.11 7.66 11.83
C LEU A 142 4.87 7.72 10.94
N THR A 143 5.00 7.32 9.67
CA THR A 143 3.86 7.21 8.75
C THR A 143 2.89 6.11 9.22
N ARG A 144 3.40 4.96 9.67
CA ARG A 144 2.57 3.89 10.25
C ARG A 144 1.93 4.35 11.58
N VAL A 145 2.67 5.09 12.40
CA VAL A 145 2.12 5.69 13.63
C VAL A 145 0.99 6.66 13.29
N ALA A 146 1.15 7.53 12.29
CA ALA A 146 0.15 8.51 11.86
C ALA A 146 -1.14 7.86 11.33
N GLU A 147 -1.05 6.67 10.74
CA GLU A 147 -2.22 5.91 10.29
C GLU A 147 -2.96 5.22 11.44
N ALA A 148 -2.25 4.85 12.50
CA ALA A 148 -2.82 4.12 13.64
C ALA A 148 -3.26 5.04 14.80
N HIS A 149 -2.62 6.21 14.96
CA HIS A 149 -2.79 7.10 16.10
C HIS A 149 -2.96 8.56 15.65
N VAL A 150 -3.68 9.35 16.44
CA VAL A 150 -3.84 10.78 16.20
C VAL A 150 -2.58 11.52 16.65
N LEU A 151 -1.83 12.06 15.70
CA LEU A 151 -0.70 12.93 15.97
C LEU A 151 -1.16 14.36 16.29
N SER A 152 -0.38 15.06 17.13
CA SER A 152 -0.59 16.49 17.37
C SER A 152 -0.21 17.32 16.14
N LEU A 153 -0.79 18.53 16.00
CA LEU A 153 -0.41 19.46 14.93
C LEU A 153 1.08 19.76 14.96
N GLY A 154 1.63 20.06 16.14
CA GLY A 154 3.05 20.37 16.28
C GLY A 154 3.97 19.23 15.84
N ASP A 155 3.60 17.99 16.10
CA ASP A 155 4.36 16.81 15.66
C ASP A 155 4.24 16.57 14.15
N ALA A 156 3.03 16.72 13.60
CA ALA A 156 2.80 16.58 12.17
C ALA A 156 3.56 17.63 11.35
N GLU A 157 3.57 18.88 11.82
CA GLU A 157 4.30 19.99 11.19
C GLU A 157 5.79 19.69 11.02
N ARG A 158 6.42 19.02 12.00
CA ARG A 158 7.85 18.70 11.94
C ARG A 158 8.19 17.81 10.76
N VAL A 159 7.32 16.88 10.40
CA VAL A 159 7.53 16.03 9.21
C VAL A 159 7.14 16.77 7.94
N LEU A 160 6.00 17.46 7.96
CA LEU A 160 5.47 18.20 6.81
C LEU A 160 6.44 19.27 6.31
N LYS A 161 7.17 19.94 7.20
CA LYS A 161 8.20 20.94 6.83
C LYS A 161 9.43 20.34 6.15
N GLN A 162 9.69 19.05 6.31
CA GLN A 162 10.86 18.38 5.73
C GLN A 162 10.56 17.76 4.36
N LEU A 163 9.31 17.33 4.12
CA LEU A 163 8.89 16.69 2.87
C LEU A 163 9.27 17.47 1.60
N PRO A 164 9.15 18.82 1.51
CA PRO A 164 9.52 19.56 0.31
C PRO A 164 10.96 19.31 -0.12
N GLY A 165 11.90 19.36 0.83
CA GLY A 165 13.31 19.12 0.57
C GLY A 165 13.58 17.67 0.17
N TRP A 166 12.94 16.69 0.82
CA TRP A 166 13.12 15.28 0.46
C TRP A 166 12.55 14.92 -0.92
N LEU A 167 11.51 15.63 -1.37
CA LEU A 167 10.93 15.45 -2.70
C LEU A 167 11.76 16.12 -3.80
N MET A 168 12.28 17.32 -3.54
CA MET A 168 12.89 18.15 -4.59
C MET A 168 14.43 18.16 -4.60
N ASP A 169 15.07 18.03 -3.44
CA ASP A 169 16.53 18.16 -3.28
C ASP A 169 17.22 16.80 -3.34
N CYS A 170 16.97 16.04 -4.42
CA CYS A 170 17.49 14.69 -4.60
C CYS A 170 18.53 14.62 -5.75
N SER A 171 19.61 13.87 -5.52
CA SER A 171 20.70 13.69 -6.47
C SER A 171 20.24 13.08 -7.80
N LEU A 172 20.69 13.68 -8.92
CA LEU A 172 20.55 13.14 -10.28
C LEU A 172 21.72 12.24 -10.70
N LEU A 173 22.58 11.88 -9.74
CA LEU A 173 23.76 11.04 -9.96
C LEU A 173 23.61 9.73 -9.18
N SER A 174 23.91 8.62 -9.85
CA SER A 174 23.98 7.30 -9.23
C SER A 174 25.15 7.25 -8.26
N SER A 175 24.99 6.48 -7.18
CA SER A 175 26.09 6.21 -6.25
C SER A 175 27.25 5.53 -6.98
N PRO A 176 28.50 5.99 -6.85
CA PRO A 176 29.65 5.24 -7.34
C PRO A 176 29.69 3.88 -6.61
N ARG A 177 29.98 2.79 -7.34
CA ARG A 177 30.25 1.49 -6.70
C ARG A 177 31.47 1.64 -5.80
N LEU A 178 31.25 1.75 -4.50
CA LEU A 178 32.24 1.27 -3.55
C LEU A 178 32.19 -0.26 -3.62
N LEU A 179 33.17 -0.86 -4.31
CA LEU A 179 33.47 -2.28 -4.18
C LEU A 179 33.85 -2.54 -2.71
N GLY A 180 32.83 -2.76 -1.87
CA GLY A 180 32.94 -2.93 -0.42
C GLY A 180 31.78 -2.32 0.37
N VAL A 181 30.53 -2.68 0.07
CA VAL A 181 29.44 -2.52 1.06
C VAL A 181 29.43 -3.77 1.94
N SER A 182 30.37 -3.79 2.88
CA SER A 182 30.14 -4.33 4.21
C SER A 182 30.20 -3.12 5.14
N SER A 183 29.13 -2.34 5.22
CA SER A 183 29.10 -1.15 6.09
C SER A 183 28.73 -1.54 7.52
N ILE A 184 29.59 -2.35 8.16
CA ILE A 184 29.89 -2.32 9.59
C ILE A 184 31.32 -2.86 9.73
N THR A 185 32.34 -2.00 9.59
CA THR A 185 33.69 -2.13 10.21
C THR A 185 34.68 -1.16 9.55
N GLY A 186 35.53 -0.54 10.38
CA GLY A 186 36.63 0.34 10.00
C GLY A 186 37.80 -0.33 9.25
N PRO A 187 38.95 0.37 9.12
CA PRO A 187 39.92 0.12 8.06
C PRO A 187 40.82 -1.09 8.36
N SER A 188 40.89 -2.03 7.42
CA SER A 188 41.94 -3.06 7.37
C SER A 188 42.67 -2.98 6.02
N CYS A 189 43.99 -2.87 6.10
CA CYS A 189 44.93 -2.68 4.99
C CYS A 189 45.15 -3.95 4.13
N ALA A 190 45.15 -3.73 2.81
CA ALA A 190 46.05 -4.29 1.77
C ALA A 190 45.88 -5.77 1.28
N PRO A 191 46.39 -6.14 0.07
CA PRO A 191 46.60 -5.35 -1.15
C PRO A 191 46.19 -6.06 -2.49
N THR A 192 46.31 -5.29 -3.58
CA THR A 192 46.44 -5.68 -5.01
C THR A 192 45.25 -6.26 -5.77
N SER A 193 44.57 -5.38 -6.51
CA SER A 193 44.21 -5.66 -7.90
C SER A 193 44.39 -4.37 -8.73
N ARG A 194 45.48 -4.33 -9.51
CA ARG A 194 45.80 -3.27 -10.47
C ARG A 194 44.94 -3.46 -11.71
N PHE A 195 43.66 -3.10 -11.64
CA PHE A 195 42.79 -2.74 -12.78
C PHE A 195 41.39 -2.43 -12.23
N ARG A 196 41.24 -1.39 -11.41
CA ARG A 196 39.92 -0.87 -11.07
C ARG A 196 39.70 0.40 -11.86
N ARG A 197 38.96 0.30 -12.98
CA ARG A 197 38.29 1.47 -13.54
C ARG A 197 37.47 2.07 -12.40
N SER A 198 37.80 3.29 -12.00
CA SER A 198 36.83 4.17 -11.37
C SER A 198 35.59 4.15 -12.27
N GLU A 199 34.52 3.48 -11.84
CA GLU A 199 33.24 3.64 -12.52
C GLU A 199 32.90 5.12 -12.41
N SER A 200 32.86 5.81 -13.55
CA SER A 200 32.50 7.21 -13.62
C SER A 200 31.12 7.41 -13.01
N VAL A 201 30.94 8.52 -12.30
CA VAL A 201 29.64 8.94 -11.78
C VAL A 201 28.63 8.91 -12.93
N GLN A 202 27.59 8.09 -12.79
CA GLN A 202 26.61 7.85 -13.85
C GLN A 202 25.37 8.67 -13.56
N ALA A 203 24.88 9.41 -14.56
CA ALA A 203 23.62 10.13 -14.42
C ALA A 203 22.46 9.15 -14.27
N VAL A 204 21.45 9.55 -13.51
CA VAL A 204 20.18 8.84 -13.41
C VAL A 204 19.43 8.97 -14.74
N SER A 205 18.77 7.91 -15.15
CA SER A 205 17.92 7.90 -16.34
C SER A 205 16.45 7.74 -15.99
N GLU A 206 15.59 8.12 -16.90
CA GLU A 206 14.16 7.89 -16.90
C GLU A 206 13.87 6.43 -17.32
N LEU A 207 12.62 5.98 -17.18
CA LEU A 207 12.24 4.60 -17.55
C LEU A 207 12.39 4.28 -19.05
N ASP A 208 12.46 5.30 -19.91
CA ASP A 208 12.75 5.17 -21.34
C ASP A 208 14.26 5.18 -21.65
N GLY A 209 15.11 5.27 -20.63
CA GLY A 209 16.57 5.31 -20.74
C GLY A 209 17.16 6.70 -21.02
N VAL A 210 16.32 7.74 -21.16
CA VAL A 210 16.79 9.12 -21.34
C VAL A 210 17.34 9.64 -20.02
N VAL A 211 18.46 10.37 -20.04
CA VAL A 211 19.04 10.96 -18.81
C VAL A 211 18.06 11.96 -18.18
N SER A 212 17.79 11.83 -16.88
CA SER A 212 16.94 12.75 -16.11
C SER A 212 17.59 14.14 -16.05
N GLN A 213 16.83 15.18 -16.39
CA GLN A 213 17.35 16.55 -16.51
C GLN A 213 16.96 17.46 -15.33
N GLU A 214 15.79 17.25 -14.73
CA GLU A 214 15.21 18.23 -13.80
C GLU A 214 15.10 17.73 -12.37
N THR A 215 14.46 16.58 -12.15
CA THR A 215 14.13 16.11 -10.80
C THR A 215 14.19 14.60 -10.76
N PHE A 216 14.80 14.05 -9.70
CA PHE A 216 14.76 12.63 -9.41
C PHE A 216 13.38 12.25 -8.86
N THR A 217 12.80 11.16 -9.34
CA THR A 217 11.54 10.63 -8.80
C THR A 217 11.60 9.11 -8.62
N VAL A 218 10.51 8.55 -8.08
CA VAL A 218 10.31 7.09 -8.01
C VAL A 218 10.29 6.39 -9.37
N LEU A 219 10.11 7.12 -10.47
CA LEU A 219 10.20 6.57 -11.83
C LEU A 219 11.58 6.82 -12.46
N SER A 220 12.53 7.36 -11.71
CA SER A 220 13.91 7.50 -12.16
C SER A 220 14.71 6.24 -11.82
N SER A 221 15.51 5.77 -12.77
CA SER A 221 16.37 4.60 -12.71
C SER A 221 17.83 4.98 -12.50
N ALA A 222 18.38 4.54 -11.36
CA ALA A 222 19.80 4.67 -11.04
C ALA A 222 20.48 3.30 -11.03
N LYS A 223 21.77 3.24 -11.38
CA LYS A 223 22.53 1.99 -11.29
C LYS A 223 22.72 1.55 -9.83
N PHE A 224 22.94 2.52 -8.95
CA PHE A 224 22.94 2.36 -7.49
C PHE A 224 22.29 3.59 -6.88
N TYR A 225 21.27 3.37 -6.06
CA TYR A 225 20.58 4.46 -5.39
C TYR A 225 21.39 5.01 -4.22
N THR A 226 21.48 6.33 -4.12
CA THR A 226 22.02 7.05 -2.97
C THR A 226 21.00 7.10 -1.83
N GLY A 227 21.44 7.46 -0.61
CA GLY A 227 20.54 7.49 0.55
C GLY A 227 19.39 8.52 0.41
N ASP A 228 19.66 9.66 -0.21
CA ASP A 228 18.66 10.70 -0.54
C ASP A 228 17.66 10.21 -1.60
N GLN A 229 18.09 9.42 -2.58
CA GLN A 229 17.18 8.80 -3.57
C GLN A 229 16.23 7.79 -2.92
N TRP A 230 16.72 7.00 -1.95
CA TRP A 230 15.85 6.13 -1.15
C TRP A 230 14.89 6.92 -0.25
N LEU A 231 15.34 8.03 0.32
CA LEU A 231 14.51 8.92 1.13
C LEU A 231 13.43 9.60 0.28
N ASN A 232 13.74 10.02 -0.96
CA ASN A 232 12.79 10.57 -1.92
C ASN A 232 11.65 9.58 -2.20
N GLY A 233 11.98 8.31 -2.48
CA GLY A 233 10.96 7.29 -2.70
C GLY A 233 10.10 7.02 -1.46
N ALA A 234 10.69 7.04 -0.26
CA ALA A 234 9.94 6.95 0.98
C ALA A 234 9.04 8.18 1.21
N ALA A 235 9.53 9.39 0.93
CA ALA A 235 8.76 10.62 1.02
C ALA A 235 7.54 10.60 0.10
N PHE A 236 7.70 10.17 -1.17
CA PHE A 236 6.57 10.01 -2.08
C PHE A 236 5.57 8.94 -1.60
N SER A 237 6.04 7.77 -1.16
CA SER A 237 5.14 6.71 -0.67
C SER A 237 4.38 7.10 0.60
N ALA A 238 4.94 7.99 1.43
CA ALA A 238 4.29 8.53 2.62
C ALA A 238 3.45 9.79 2.33
N LEU A 239 3.60 10.41 1.16
CA LEU A 239 3.08 11.75 0.86
C LEU A 239 1.58 11.87 1.08
N CYS A 240 0.79 10.93 0.53
CA CYS A 240 -0.67 10.96 0.69
C CYS A 240 -1.13 10.84 2.15
N VAL A 241 -0.40 10.11 3.00
CA VAL A 241 -0.72 9.98 4.43
C VAL A 241 -0.53 11.33 5.12
N TRP A 242 0.63 11.96 4.90
CA TRP A 242 0.97 13.23 5.52
C TRP A 242 0.13 14.40 5.00
N LEU A 243 -0.16 14.47 3.69
CA LEU A 243 -1.06 15.50 3.15
C LEU A 243 -2.48 15.34 3.68
N ARG A 244 -2.99 14.10 3.83
CA ARG A 244 -4.31 13.86 4.42
C ARG A 244 -4.37 14.30 5.88
N LEU A 245 -3.30 14.05 6.64
CA LEU A 245 -3.17 14.55 8.01
C LEU A 245 -3.09 16.08 8.05
N ALA A 246 -2.40 16.71 7.10
CA ALA A 246 -2.36 18.17 6.98
C ALA A 246 -3.76 18.75 6.71
N VAL A 247 -4.53 18.14 5.81
CA VAL A 247 -5.93 18.54 5.53
C VAL A 247 -6.78 18.41 6.79
N SER A 248 -6.71 17.28 7.51
CA SER A 248 -7.54 17.07 8.71
C SER A 248 -7.18 18.01 9.86
N LEU A 249 -5.92 18.46 9.93
CA LEU A 249 -5.43 19.41 10.93
C LEU A 249 -5.55 20.87 10.48
N GLY A 250 -5.98 21.14 9.23
CA GLY A 250 -6.05 22.48 8.66
C GLY A 250 -4.67 23.15 8.48
N TYR A 251 -3.60 22.37 8.35
CA TYR A 251 -2.25 22.88 8.11
C TYR A 251 -1.99 23.05 6.62
N SER A 252 -1.68 24.28 6.19
CA SER A 252 -1.29 24.57 4.82
C SER A 252 -0.02 25.41 4.80
N ASP A 253 0.94 24.99 3.99
CA ASP A 253 2.25 25.62 3.81
C ASP A 253 2.57 25.71 2.32
N GLU A 254 3.01 26.89 1.87
CA GLU A 254 3.22 27.18 0.45
C GLU A 254 4.32 26.29 -0.15
N MET A 255 5.39 26.02 0.60
CA MET A 255 6.49 25.17 0.13
C MET A 255 6.05 23.71 0.00
N LEU A 256 5.26 23.21 0.95
CA LEU A 256 4.65 21.89 0.88
C LEU A 256 3.73 21.74 -0.34
N VAL A 257 2.81 22.67 -0.53
CA VAL A 257 1.87 22.67 -1.66
C VAL A 257 2.63 22.72 -2.99
N SER A 258 3.58 23.65 -3.12
CA SER A 258 4.36 23.86 -4.34
C SER A 258 5.24 22.65 -4.69
N ALA A 259 6.00 22.12 -3.72
CA ALA A 259 6.87 20.97 -3.93
C ALA A 259 6.07 19.70 -4.26
N SER A 260 4.99 19.43 -3.51
CA SER A 260 4.14 18.27 -3.75
C SER A 260 3.49 18.32 -5.13
N LYS A 261 2.95 19.48 -5.52
CA LYS A 261 2.39 19.71 -6.86
C LYS A 261 3.44 19.47 -7.93
N LYS A 262 4.59 20.15 -7.85
CA LYS A 262 5.65 20.08 -8.86
C LYS A 262 6.16 18.64 -9.05
N TYR A 263 6.43 17.93 -7.96
CA TYR A 263 6.86 16.53 -7.99
C TYR A 263 5.81 15.63 -8.66
N CYS A 264 4.53 15.80 -8.30
CA CYS A 264 3.42 15.04 -8.86
C CYS A 264 3.21 15.32 -10.35
N LEU A 265 3.28 16.58 -10.78
CA LEU A 265 3.13 16.95 -12.19
C LEU A 265 4.26 16.37 -13.05
N TYR A 266 5.50 16.40 -12.56
CA TYR A 266 6.63 15.76 -13.25
C TYR A 266 6.44 14.24 -13.38
N LEU A 267 5.93 13.58 -12.33
CA LEU A 267 5.57 12.15 -12.41
C LEU A 267 4.51 11.87 -13.48
N VAL A 268 3.48 12.73 -13.64
CA VAL A 268 2.50 12.58 -14.72
C VAL A 268 3.19 12.59 -16.09
N GLU A 269 4.11 13.53 -16.32
CA GLU A 269 4.88 13.60 -17.56
C GLU A 269 5.71 12.33 -17.83
N GLN A 270 6.34 11.78 -16.78
CA GLN A 270 7.10 10.52 -16.87
C GLN A 270 6.21 9.33 -17.24
N THR A 271 4.93 9.31 -16.82
CA THR A 271 4.00 8.21 -17.16
C THR A 271 3.59 8.19 -18.64
N HIS A 272 3.77 9.29 -19.38
CA HIS A 272 3.51 9.32 -20.83
C HIS A 272 4.64 8.68 -21.65
N ARG A 273 5.79 8.40 -21.02
CA ARG A 273 6.95 7.80 -21.69
C ARG A 273 6.82 6.28 -21.71
N LYS A 274 7.17 5.67 -22.83
CA LYS A 274 7.16 4.21 -22.97
C LYS A 274 8.36 3.62 -22.23
N PRO A 275 8.16 2.77 -21.21
CA PRO A 275 9.27 2.19 -20.46
C PRO A 275 10.05 1.15 -21.29
N MET A 276 11.31 0.93 -20.92
CA MET A 276 12.16 -0.11 -21.50
C MET A 276 11.72 -1.52 -21.08
N HIS A 277 11.25 -1.70 -19.84
CA HIS A 277 10.79 -2.98 -19.32
C HIS A 277 9.27 -2.98 -19.12
N ALA A 278 8.64 -4.13 -19.37
CA ALA A 278 7.18 -4.26 -19.23
C ALA A 278 6.72 -4.13 -17.76
N GLU A 279 7.57 -4.51 -16.81
CA GLU A 279 7.30 -4.40 -15.36
C GLU A 279 7.16 -2.93 -14.93
N ASP A 280 7.97 -2.04 -15.52
CA ASP A 280 7.94 -0.60 -15.23
C ASP A 280 6.63 0.06 -15.67
N LEU A 281 5.93 -0.53 -16.65
CA LEU A 281 4.62 -0.05 -17.08
C LEU A 281 3.60 -0.21 -15.95
N GLU A 282 3.63 -1.32 -15.21
CA GLU A 282 2.73 -1.50 -14.06
C GLU A 282 3.06 -0.51 -12.95
N LEU A 283 4.35 -0.28 -12.68
CA LEU A 283 4.81 0.72 -11.72
C LEU A 283 4.33 2.13 -12.07
N GLN A 284 4.48 2.57 -13.33
CA GLN A 284 3.97 3.86 -13.80
C GLN A 284 2.48 4.05 -13.48
N HIS A 285 1.67 3.02 -13.71
CA HIS A 285 0.24 3.08 -13.41
C HIS A 285 -0.06 3.18 -11.92
N LEU A 286 0.66 2.43 -11.08
CA LEU A 286 0.49 2.49 -9.63
C LEU A 286 0.91 3.87 -9.08
N CYS A 287 2.03 4.41 -9.58
CA CYS A 287 2.47 5.76 -9.24
C CYS A 287 1.42 6.81 -9.64
N LEU A 288 0.80 6.66 -10.82
CA LEU A 288 -0.21 7.61 -11.29
C LEU A 288 -1.45 7.67 -10.37
N VAL A 289 -1.88 6.54 -9.82
CA VAL A 289 -2.98 6.51 -8.83
C VAL A 289 -2.63 7.37 -7.62
N GLU A 290 -1.42 7.22 -7.10
CA GLU A 290 -0.96 7.93 -5.92
C GLU A 290 -0.69 9.41 -6.20
N VAL A 291 -0.24 9.75 -7.41
CA VAL A 291 -0.13 11.12 -7.91
C VAL A 291 -1.48 11.82 -7.93
N VAL A 292 -2.53 11.19 -8.49
CA VAL A 292 -3.87 11.81 -8.54
C VAL A 292 -4.42 12.04 -7.13
N ARG A 293 -4.21 11.10 -6.21
CA ARG A 293 -4.60 11.26 -4.79
C ARG A 293 -3.81 12.38 -4.09
N ALA A 294 -2.51 12.48 -4.34
CA ALA A 294 -1.70 13.55 -3.77
C ALA A 294 -2.14 14.92 -4.32
N LEU A 295 -2.41 15.02 -5.62
CA LEU A 295 -2.91 16.23 -6.27
C LEU A 295 -4.29 16.65 -5.77
N ASP A 296 -5.18 15.69 -5.50
CA ASP A 296 -6.47 15.94 -4.82
C ASP A 296 -6.27 16.59 -3.46
N LEU A 297 -5.39 16.02 -2.62
CA LEU A 297 -5.08 16.55 -1.30
C LEU A 297 -4.40 17.92 -1.36
N VAL A 298 -3.50 18.14 -2.32
CA VAL A 298 -2.89 19.46 -2.59
C VAL A 298 -3.96 20.51 -2.89
N CYS A 299 -4.96 20.18 -3.71
CA CYS A 299 -6.06 21.09 -4.03
C CYS A 299 -7.00 21.33 -2.83
N GLN A 300 -7.15 20.35 -1.93
CA GLN A 300 -7.88 20.54 -0.67
C GLN A 300 -7.13 21.45 0.31
N LEU A 301 -5.79 21.39 0.34
CA LEU A 301 -4.95 22.27 1.16
C LEU A 301 -4.90 23.71 0.63
N ASP A 302 -4.94 23.88 -0.69
CA ASP A 302 -4.93 25.18 -1.35
C ASP A 302 -5.74 25.11 -2.66
N GLY A 303 -6.96 25.67 -2.58
CA GLY A 303 -7.89 25.72 -3.71
C GLY A 303 -7.40 26.53 -4.92
N SER A 304 -6.38 27.38 -4.76
CA SER A 304 -5.80 28.14 -5.89
C SER A 304 -5.11 27.25 -6.92
N GLN A 305 -4.75 26.01 -6.54
CA GLN A 305 -4.09 25.04 -7.42
C GLN A 305 -5.06 24.32 -8.36
N VAL A 306 -6.37 24.33 -8.06
CA VAL A 306 -7.40 23.57 -8.78
C VAL A 306 -7.40 23.83 -10.30
N PRO A 307 -7.35 25.08 -10.81
CA PRO A 307 -7.46 25.34 -12.25
C PRO A 307 -6.36 24.69 -13.08
N GLU A 308 -5.13 24.63 -12.54
CA GLU A 308 -3.99 23.99 -13.21
C GLU A 308 -4.09 22.45 -13.13
N VAL A 309 -4.33 21.93 -11.93
CA VAL A 309 -4.35 20.48 -11.66
C VAL A 309 -5.49 19.78 -12.39
N VAL A 310 -6.68 20.39 -12.45
CA VAL A 310 -7.85 19.86 -13.16
C VAL A 310 -7.52 19.55 -14.62
N LEU A 311 -6.77 20.42 -15.31
CA LEU A 311 -6.44 20.22 -16.72
C LEU A 311 -5.59 18.97 -16.95
N VAL A 312 -4.74 18.64 -15.98
CA VAL A 312 -3.91 17.44 -16.01
C VAL A 312 -4.76 16.19 -15.74
N VAL A 313 -5.61 16.23 -14.70
CA VAL A 313 -6.49 15.10 -14.34
C VAL A 313 -7.54 14.83 -15.43
N GLN A 314 -8.05 15.86 -16.11
CA GLN A 314 -8.97 15.71 -17.25
C GLN A 314 -8.35 14.93 -18.41
N ARG A 315 -7.07 15.17 -18.72
CA ARG A 315 -6.36 14.40 -19.77
C ARG A 315 -6.29 12.92 -19.41
N LEU A 316 -6.06 12.60 -18.14
CA LEU A 316 -6.04 11.22 -17.64
C LEU A 316 -7.41 10.56 -17.76
N ALA A 317 -8.49 11.30 -17.48
CA ALA A 317 -9.87 10.80 -17.57
C ALA A 317 -10.27 10.40 -19.01
N THR A 318 -9.74 11.12 -20.02
CA THR A 318 -9.99 10.80 -21.44
C THR A 318 -9.09 9.70 -22.00
N GLY A 319 -8.08 9.26 -21.23
CA GLY A 319 -7.12 8.26 -21.66
C GLY A 319 -7.61 6.82 -21.51
N HIS A 320 -7.00 5.89 -22.28
CA HIS A 320 -7.24 4.45 -22.11
C HIS A 320 -6.96 3.94 -20.69
N LEU A 321 -6.15 4.68 -19.92
CA LEU A 321 -5.82 4.39 -18.53
C LEU A 321 -7.03 4.45 -17.60
N PHE A 322 -8.05 5.24 -17.95
CA PHE A 322 -9.31 5.32 -17.19
C PHE A 322 -10.11 4.00 -17.21
N SER A 323 -9.74 3.04 -18.06
CA SER A 323 -10.27 1.68 -17.99
C SER A 323 -9.80 0.91 -16.73
N ARG A 324 -8.72 1.35 -16.08
CA ARG A 324 -8.21 0.74 -14.85
C ARG A 324 -8.99 1.28 -13.65
N VAL A 325 -9.64 0.39 -12.92
CA VAL A 325 -10.52 0.73 -11.78
C VAL A 325 -9.82 1.62 -10.76
N ALA A 326 -8.59 1.31 -10.35
CA ALA A 326 -7.88 2.07 -9.32
C ALA A 326 -7.57 3.52 -9.72
N LEU A 327 -7.24 3.76 -11.00
CA LEU A 327 -7.02 5.12 -11.50
C LEU A 327 -8.35 5.85 -11.70
N ALA A 328 -9.34 5.16 -12.26
CA ALA A 328 -10.66 5.73 -12.48
C ALA A 328 -11.31 6.20 -11.18
N THR A 329 -11.23 5.42 -10.10
CA THR A 329 -11.76 5.83 -8.79
C THR A 329 -11.01 7.03 -8.22
N ALA A 330 -9.68 7.09 -8.35
CA ALA A 330 -8.90 8.26 -7.91
C ALA A 330 -9.25 9.54 -8.70
N VAL A 331 -9.42 9.42 -10.02
CA VAL A 331 -9.83 10.52 -10.90
C VAL A 331 -11.26 10.98 -10.60
N LEU A 332 -12.19 10.05 -10.39
CA LEU A 332 -13.56 10.38 -10.01
C LEU A 332 -13.62 11.06 -8.64
N GLU A 333 -12.86 10.57 -7.67
CA GLU A 333 -12.76 11.16 -6.32
C GLU A 333 -12.28 12.63 -6.42
N PHE A 334 -11.25 12.89 -7.22
CA PHE A 334 -10.80 14.26 -7.51
C PHE A 334 -11.91 15.14 -8.10
N PHE A 335 -12.67 14.65 -9.09
CA PHE A 335 -13.76 15.44 -9.69
C PHE A 335 -14.98 15.61 -8.79
N LEU A 336 -15.21 14.70 -7.84
CA LEU A 336 -16.25 14.86 -6.83
C LEU A 336 -15.89 15.97 -5.82
N HIS A 337 -14.61 16.11 -5.47
CA HIS A 337 -14.15 17.18 -4.59
C HIS A 337 -14.07 18.55 -5.30
N HIS A 338 -13.50 18.59 -6.51
CA HIS A 338 -13.09 19.86 -7.15
C HIS A 338 -13.87 20.21 -8.42
N GLY A 339 -14.64 19.29 -9.00
CA GLY A 339 -15.30 19.47 -10.29
C GLY A 339 -16.26 20.65 -10.34
N ALA A 340 -16.95 20.95 -9.24
CA ALA A 340 -17.85 22.09 -9.12
C ALA A 340 -17.13 23.45 -9.31
N ALA A 341 -15.90 23.57 -8.81
CA ALA A 341 -15.12 24.82 -8.87
C ALA A 341 -14.74 25.22 -10.31
N VAL A 342 -14.72 24.25 -11.24
CA VAL A 342 -14.34 24.42 -12.64
C VAL A 342 -15.49 24.14 -13.61
N LEU A 343 -16.74 24.05 -13.10
CA LEU A 343 -17.93 23.74 -13.88
C LEU A 343 -17.81 22.43 -14.69
N HIS A 344 -17.02 21.49 -14.19
CA HIS A 344 -16.85 20.18 -14.83
C HIS A 344 -18.02 19.27 -14.46
N LYS A 345 -18.64 18.63 -15.46
CA LYS A 345 -19.77 17.72 -15.24
C LYS A 345 -19.26 16.32 -14.91
N THR A 346 -19.29 15.97 -13.63
CA THR A 346 -18.83 14.66 -13.14
C THR A 346 -19.75 13.50 -13.57
N ASP A 347 -21.01 13.79 -13.91
CA ASP A 347 -22.03 12.79 -14.30
C ASP A 347 -21.61 11.92 -15.49
N ASP A 348 -20.98 12.53 -16.51
CA ASP A 348 -20.56 11.81 -17.71
C ASP A 348 -19.44 10.82 -17.39
N LEU A 349 -18.49 11.20 -16.51
CA LEU A 349 -17.40 10.34 -16.08
C LEU A 349 -17.90 9.20 -15.18
N LEU A 350 -18.82 9.50 -14.26
CA LEU A 350 -19.49 8.48 -13.45
C LEU A 350 -20.23 7.48 -14.34
N GLY A 351 -20.92 7.96 -15.37
CA GLY A 351 -21.56 7.11 -16.37
C GLY A 351 -20.58 6.23 -17.12
N GLN A 352 -19.50 6.78 -17.66
CA GLN A 352 -18.47 6.00 -18.35
C GLN A 352 -17.86 4.91 -17.44
N PHE A 353 -17.68 5.22 -16.16
CA PHE A 353 -17.15 4.28 -15.19
C PHE A 353 -18.14 3.18 -14.83
N PHE A 354 -19.33 3.52 -14.35
CA PHE A 354 -20.31 2.53 -13.88
C PHE A 354 -20.91 1.69 -15.00
N LEU A 355 -20.99 2.22 -16.23
CA LEU A 355 -21.39 1.44 -17.42
C LEU A 355 -20.23 0.63 -18.04
N GLY A 356 -19.01 0.78 -17.54
CA GLY A 356 -17.82 0.13 -18.07
C GLY A 356 -17.04 -0.65 -17.01
N PRO A 357 -15.85 -0.17 -16.59
CA PRO A 357 -14.99 -0.89 -15.66
C PRO A 357 -15.61 -1.10 -14.27
N GLY A 358 -16.47 -0.17 -13.80
CA GLY A 358 -17.16 -0.25 -12.52
C GLY A 358 -18.16 -1.40 -12.45
N SER A 359 -19.01 -1.58 -13.47
CA SER A 359 -19.96 -2.69 -13.55
C SER A 359 -19.27 -4.07 -13.51
N ARG A 360 -18.12 -4.17 -14.18
CA ARG A 360 -17.35 -5.42 -14.29
C ARG A 360 -16.41 -5.65 -13.09
N ALA A 361 -16.37 -4.73 -12.13
CA ALA A 361 -15.45 -4.80 -11.00
C ALA A 361 -15.70 -6.04 -10.11
N CYS A 362 -16.93 -6.57 -10.08
CA CYS A 362 -17.28 -7.78 -9.34
C CYS A 362 -16.43 -9.01 -9.74
N LEU A 363 -15.91 -9.06 -10.97
CA LEU A 363 -15.11 -10.18 -11.48
C LEU A 363 -13.69 -10.25 -10.89
N ASN A 364 -13.21 -9.18 -10.23
CA ASN A 364 -11.90 -9.12 -9.61
C ASN A 364 -12.02 -8.55 -8.19
N THR A 365 -11.58 -9.30 -7.19
CA THR A 365 -11.69 -8.92 -5.77
C THR A 365 -11.01 -7.59 -5.44
N SER A 366 -9.86 -7.29 -6.06
CA SER A 366 -9.16 -6.01 -5.86
C SER A 366 -9.97 -4.84 -6.44
N SER A 367 -10.48 -4.98 -7.66
CA SER A 367 -11.34 -3.98 -8.29
C SER A 367 -12.61 -3.74 -7.47
N ALA A 368 -13.30 -4.80 -7.05
CA ALA A 368 -14.49 -4.71 -6.20
C ALA A 368 -14.21 -3.93 -4.91
N LEU A 369 -13.10 -4.23 -4.22
CA LEU A 369 -12.71 -3.53 -2.99
C LEU A 369 -12.44 -2.04 -3.25
N GLN A 370 -11.78 -1.69 -4.37
CA GLN A 370 -11.56 -0.30 -4.75
C GLN A 370 -12.88 0.45 -4.99
N VAL A 371 -13.83 -0.14 -5.73
CA VAL A 371 -15.14 0.50 -6.00
C VAL A 371 -15.95 0.68 -4.72
N VAL A 372 -15.97 -0.32 -3.84
CA VAL A 372 -16.69 -0.23 -2.56
C VAL A 372 -16.09 0.85 -1.67
N HIS A 373 -14.75 0.88 -1.52
CA HIS A 373 -14.10 1.92 -0.73
C HIS A 373 -14.32 3.33 -1.31
N PHE A 374 -14.23 3.49 -2.63
CA PHE A 374 -14.57 4.73 -3.31
C PHE A 374 -16.00 5.18 -3.01
N THR A 375 -16.96 4.25 -3.13
CA THR A 375 -18.39 4.52 -2.92
C THR A 375 -18.68 4.93 -1.48
N VAL A 376 -18.12 4.23 -0.49
CA VAL A 376 -18.30 4.56 0.93
C VAL A 376 -17.72 5.93 1.26
N ARG A 377 -16.51 6.24 0.78
CA ARG A 377 -15.85 7.53 1.06
C ARG A 377 -16.58 8.71 0.44
N ASN A 378 -17.17 8.51 -0.73
CA ASN A 378 -17.78 9.57 -1.53
C ASN A 378 -19.32 9.49 -1.56
N LEU A 379 -19.93 8.77 -0.61
CA LEU A 379 -21.35 8.41 -0.68
C LEU A 379 -22.25 9.65 -0.79
N ALA A 380 -21.99 10.68 0.03
CA ALA A 380 -22.77 11.92 0.01
C ALA A 380 -22.66 12.65 -1.35
N ALA A 381 -21.44 12.87 -1.85
CA ALA A 381 -21.22 13.54 -3.13
C ALA A 381 -21.83 12.74 -4.30
N MET A 382 -21.78 11.41 -4.24
CA MET A 382 -22.44 10.55 -5.24
C MET A 382 -23.97 10.59 -5.14
N CYS A 383 -24.53 10.74 -3.94
CA CYS A 383 -25.97 10.94 -3.74
C CYS A 383 -26.43 12.27 -4.34
N ASP A 384 -25.67 13.35 -4.08
CA ASP A 384 -25.97 14.69 -4.61
C ASP A 384 -25.93 14.72 -6.14
N ALA A 385 -25.03 13.93 -6.75
CA ALA A 385 -24.98 13.72 -8.20
C ALA A 385 -26.07 12.76 -8.73
N GLY A 386 -26.91 12.16 -7.87
CA GLY A 386 -27.91 11.15 -8.23
C GLY A 386 -27.32 9.83 -8.74
N ALA A 387 -26.01 9.62 -8.57
CA ALA A 387 -25.29 8.48 -9.11
C ALA A 387 -25.59 7.18 -8.33
N THR A 388 -25.80 7.26 -7.01
CA THR A 388 -26.13 6.10 -6.18
C THR A 388 -27.47 5.47 -6.57
N GLU A 389 -28.52 6.28 -6.74
CA GLU A 389 -29.83 5.83 -7.21
C GLU A 389 -29.78 5.34 -8.67
N LYS A 390 -28.99 5.99 -9.53
CA LYS A 390 -28.90 5.62 -10.95
C LYS A 390 -28.13 4.32 -11.20
N TYR A 391 -27.01 4.12 -10.51
CA TYR A 391 -26.07 3.02 -10.76
C TYR A 391 -26.09 1.92 -9.69
N PHE A 392 -27.13 1.89 -8.84
CA PHE A 392 -27.27 0.84 -7.82
C PHE A 392 -27.18 -0.59 -8.38
N PRO A 393 -27.71 -0.93 -9.58
CA PRO A 393 -27.60 -2.30 -10.09
C PRO A 393 -26.15 -2.73 -10.29
N SER A 394 -25.28 -1.84 -10.81
CA SER A 394 -23.84 -2.12 -10.93
C SER A 394 -23.18 -2.34 -9.57
N LEU A 395 -23.57 -1.59 -8.54
CA LEU A 395 -23.06 -1.78 -7.17
C LEU A 395 -23.57 -3.10 -6.57
N LEU A 396 -24.83 -3.47 -6.80
CA LEU A 396 -25.39 -4.75 -6.34
C LEU A 396 -24.72 -5.96 -7.00
N LYS A 397 -24.19 -5.85 -8.23
CA LYS A 397 -23.36 -6.92 -8.82
C LYS A 397 -22.15 -7.26 -7.96
N ILE A 398 -21.49 -6.25 -7.39
CA ILE A 398 -20.35 -6.44 -6.49
C ILE A 398 -20.78 -7.15 -5.20
N PHE A 399 -21.89 -6.71 -4.62
CA PHE A 399 -22.42 -7.31 -3.39
C PHE A 399 -22.89 -8.75 -3.61
N ALA A 400 -23.63 -9.01 -4.68
CA ALA A 400 -24.14 -10.33 -5.04
C ALA A 400 -23.02 -11.35 -5.27
N TRP A 401 -21.87 -10.91 -5.78
CA TRP A 401 -20.72 -11.78 -6.03
C TRP A 401 -19.99 -12.17 -4.74
N ASN A 402 -19.82 -11.24 -3.79
CA ASN A 402 -19.08 -11.47 -2.53
C ASN A 402 -19.80 -10.84 -1.30
N PRO A 403 -20.97 -11.37 -0.89
CA PRO A 403 -21.80 -10.72 0.13
C PRO A 403 -21.15 -10.71 1.52
N GLN A 404 -20.40 -11.76 1.90
CA GLN A 404 -19.76 -11.83 3.23
C GLN A 404 -18.65 -10.79 3.39
N GLN A 405 -17.93 -10.49 2.32
CA GLN A 405 -16.83 -9.53 2.34
C GLN A 405 -17.34 -8.10 2.49
N PHE A 406 -18.45 -7.76 1.82
CA PHE A 406 -18.92 -6.38 1.72
C PHE A 406 -20.20 -6.07 2.52
N LYS A 407 -20.68 -7.02 3.33
CA LYS A 407 -21.92 -6.86 4.12
C LYS A 407 -21.94 -5.57 4.93
N ARG A 408 -20.87 -5.27 5.66
CA ARG A 408 -20.82 -4.10 6.55
C ARG A 408 -20.97 -2.80 5.75
N GLN A 409 -20.20 -2.67 4.68
CA GLN A 409 -20.20 -1.49 3.80
C GLN A 409 -21.55 -1.31 3.10
N PHE A 410 -22.19 -2.40 2.64
CA PHE A 410 -23.49 -2.31 1.96
C PHE A 410 -24.65 -1.99 2.88
N LEU A 411 -24.54 -2.19 4.20
CA LEU A 411 -25.52 -1.67 5.14
C LEU A 411 -25.57 -0.13 5.13
N ASP A 412 -24.42 0.52 4.87
CA ASP A 412 -24.33 1.98 4.74
C ASP A 412 -24.70 2.46 3.33
N ILE A 413 -24.36 1.68 2.29
CA ILE A 413 -24.59 2.07 0.89
C ILE A 413 -26.06 1.88 0.46
N VAL A 414 -26.74 0.79 0.85
CA VAL A 414 -28.10 0.48 0.36
C VAL A 414 -29.12 1.59 0.62
N PRO A 415 -29.15 2.25 1.80
CA PRO A 415 -30.04 3.38 2.04
C PRO A 415 -29.91 4.49 0.99
N ALA A 416 -28.70 4.72 0.46
CA ALA A 416 -28.43 5.73 -0.57
C ALA A 416 -28.98 5.38 -1.96
N PHE A 417 -29.45 4.15 -2.18
CA PHE A 417 -30.12 3.76 -3.44
C PHE A 417 -31.59 4.19 -3.47
N MET A 418 -32.18 4.44 -2.31
CA MET A 418 -33.62 4.46 -2.14
C MET A 418 -34.15 5.89 -2.20
N SER A 419 -35.09 6.10 -3.12
CA SER A 419 -35.96 7.27 -3.20
C SER A 419 -37.42 6.81 -3.28
N ALA A 420 -38.36 7.75 -3.26
CA ALA A 420 -39.78 7.43 -3.53
C ALA A 420 -40.00 6.75 -4.90
N LYS A 421 -39.08 6.92 -5.84
CA LYS A 421 -39.15 6.35 -7.20
C LYS A 421 -38.45 5.00 -7.31
N SER A 422 -37.35 4.80 -6.59
CA SER A 422 -36.51 3.60 -6.73
C SER A 422 -36.80 2.52 -5.68
N VAL A 423 -37.47 2.83 -4.56
CA VAL A 423 -37.65 1.90 -3.42
C VAL A 423 -38.18 0.51 -3.80
N VAL A 424 -39.16 0.44 -4.71
CA VAL A 424 -39.73 -0.83 -5.17
C VAL A 424 -38.72 -1.61 -6.01
N GLU A 425 -38.03 -0.93 -6.94
CA GLU A 425 -37.00 -1.56 -7.78
C GLU A 425 -35.81 -2.07 -6.95
N VAL A 426 -35.36 -1.29 -5.97
CA VAL A 426 -34.30 -1.68 -5.04
C VAL A 426 -34.75 -2.89 -4.23
N PHE A 427 -35.98 -2.90 -3.70
CA PHE A 427 -36.51 -4.03 -2.95
C PHE A 427 -36.48 -5.34 -3.77
N HIS A 428 -37.02 -5.32 -4.99
CA HIS A 428 -36.99 -6.49 -5.89
C HIS A 428 -35.55 -6.92 -6.20
N SER A 429 -34.65 -5.97 -6.49
CA SER A 429 -33.25 -6.28 -6.78
C SER A 429 -32.50 -6.90 -5.61
N LEU A 430 -32.87 -6.54 -4.36
CA LEU A 430 -32.33 -7.16 -3.14
C LEU A 430 -32.87 -8.58 -2.94
N VAL A 431 -34.15 -8.81 -3.22
CA VAL A 431 -34.75 -10.16 -3.19
C VAL A 431 -34.12 -11.05 -4.26
N ASP A 432 -33.83 -10.49 -5.43
CA ASP A 432 -33.29 -11.20 -6.60
C ASP A 432 -31.77 -11.37 -6.57
N LEU A 433 -31.08 -11.00 -5.47
CA LEU A 433 -29.62 -11.17 -5.36
C LEU A 433 -29.14 -12.59 -5.71
N PRO A 434 -29.78 -13.69 -5.29
CA PRO A 434 -29.38 -15.03 -5.71
C PRO A 434 -29.47 -15.25 -7.23
N ALA A 435 -30.50 -14.69 -7.88
CA ALA A 435 -30.66 -14.74 -9.32
C ALA A 435 -29.61 -13.90 -10.05
N LEU A 436 -29.26 -12.74 -9.49
CA LEU A 436 -28.14 -11.91 -9.96
C LEU A 436 -26.81 -12.65 -9.89
N THR A 437 -26.52 -13.33 -8.78
CA THR A 437 -25.31 -14.16 -8.65
C THR A 437 -25.29 -15.27 -9.70
N ALA A 438 -26.41 -15.98 -9.90
CA ALA A 438 -26.51 -17.01 -10.93
C ALA A 438 -26.28 -16.45 -12.35
N ALA A 439 -26.87 -15.29 -12.65
CA ALA A 439 -26.68 -14.60 -13.93
C ALA A 439 -25.22 -14.20 -14.17
N LEU A 440 -24.52 -13.69 -13.14
CA LEU A 440 -23.10 -13.34 -13.22
C LEU A 440 -22.21 -14.57 -13.47
N ILE A 441 -22.53 -15.72 -12.85
CA ILE A 441 -21.81 -16.98 -13.09
C ILE A 441 -21.99 -17.41 -14.55
N LEU A 442 -23.21 -17.37 -15.07
CA LEU A 442 -23.50 -17.69 -16.47
C LEU A 442 -22.78 -16.73 -17.43
N GLU A 443 -22.78 -15.43 -17.15
CA GLU A 443 -22.06 -14.44 -17.96
C GLU A 443 -20.57 -14.75 -18.00
N ARG A 444 -19.95 -15.04 -16.86
CA ARG A 444 -18.53 -15.42 -16.76
C ARG A 444 -18.22 -16.69 -17.58
N GLU A 445 -19.06 -17.70 -17.51
CA GLU A 445 -18.89 -18.93 -18.30
C GLU A 445 -19.00 -18.67 -19.81
N THR A 446 -19.94 -17.81 -20.23
CA THR A 446 -20.09 -17.46 -21.65
C THR A 446 -18.96 -16.59 -22.20
N LEU A 447 -18.29 -15.80 -21.35
CA LEU A 447 -17.10 -15.03 -21.69
C LEU A 447 -15.84 -15.92 -21.75
N GLY A 448 -15.79 -17.02 -21.00
CA GLY A 448 -14.67 -17.97 -20.97
C GLY A 448 -14.77 -19.15 -21.95
N ALA A 449 -15.92 -19.38 -22.59
CA ALA A 449 -16.11 -20.48 -23.54
C ALA A 449 -15.56 -20.14 -24.93
N SER A 450 -14.77 -21.05 -25.52
CA SER A 450 -14.36 -20.95 -26.93
C SER A 450 -15.57 -21.10 -27.87
N ASP A 451 -15.50 -20.48 -29.06
CA ASP A 451 -16.61 -20.40 -30.03
C ASP A 451 -17.25 -21.75 -30.38
N GLY A 452 -16.53 -22.86 -30.26
CA GLY A 452 -17.04 -24.22 -30.50
C GLY A 452 -18.06 -24.73 -29.48
N ALA A 453 -18.03 -24.24 -28.23
CA ALA A 453 -18.99 -24.64 -27.19
C ALA A 453 -20.29 -23.82 -27.23
N ARG A 454 -20.25 -22.60 -27.79
CA ARG A 454 -21.41 -21.72 -27.99
C ARG A 454 -22.42 -22.30 -28.98
N LEU A 455 -21.93 -22.96 -30.04
CA LEU A 455 -22.76 -23.53 -31.11
C LEU A 455 -23.56 -24.77 -30.66
N LYS A 456 -23.08 -25.53 -29.67
CA LYS A 456 -23.78 -26.76 -29.18
C LYS A 456 -24.94 -26.49 -28.22
N ARG A 457 -25.05 -25.30 -27.62
CA ARG A 457 -26.17 -24.91 -26.72
C ARG A 457 -27.37 -24.28 -27.45
N GLN A 458 -27.20 -23.88 -28.71
CA GLN A 458 -28.23 -23.19 -29.51
C GLN A 458 -29.31 -24.12 -30.09
N SER A 459 -29.29 -25.43 -29.79
CA SER A 459 -30.26 -26.42 -30.30
C SER A 459 -31.50 -26.61 -29.40
N SER A 460 -31.85 -25.60 -28.59
CA SER A 460 -33.11 -25.57 -27.81
C SER A 460 -34.00 -24.41 -28.29
N SER A 461 -35.32 -24.56 -28.14
CA SER A 461 -36.34 -23.73 -28.80
C SER A 461 -36.02 -22.23 -28.83
N MET A 462 -36.07 -21.63 -30.03
CA MET A 462 -35.64 -20.23 -30.27
C MET A 462 -36.36 -19.22 -29.36
N GLN A 463 -37.64 -19.45 -29.04
CA GLN A 463 -38.43 -18.58 -28.17
C GLN A 463 -37.96 -18.61 -26.71
N GLN A 464 -37.64 -19.80 -26.16
CA GLN A 464 -37.22 -19.92 -24.77
C GLN A 464 -35.80 -19.37 -24.55
N ALA A 465 -34.94 -19.48 -25.56
CA ALA A 465 -33.62 -18.84 -25.58
C ALA A 465 -33.71 -17.31 -25.63
N GLU A 466 -34.70 -16.76 -26.34
CA GLU A 466 -34.91 -15.31 -26.46
C GLU A 466 -35.47 -14.69 -25.18
N VAL A 467 -36.43 -15.36 -24.53
CA VAL A 467 -36.95 -14.94 -23.20
C VAL A 467 -35.84 -14.97 -22.15
N LEU A 468 -35.06 -16.06 -22.06
CA LEU A 468 -33.95 -16.16 -21.13
C LEU A 468 -32.90 -15.06 -21.35
N LYS A 469 -32.63 -14.70 -22.61
CA LYS A 469 -31.71 -13.63 -22.96
C LYS A 469 -32.22 -12.26 -22.50
N SER A 470 -33.52 -12.00 -22.64
CA SER A 470 -34.14 -10.76 -22.15
C SER A 470 -34.12 -10.70 -20.62
N MET A 471 -34.41 -11.81 -19.94
CA MET A 471 -34.28 -11.92 -18.48
C MET A 471 -32.85 -11.67 -18.00
N LEU A 472 -31.87 -12.29 -18.66
CA LEU A 472 -30.47 -12.11 -18.30
C LEU A 472 -30.04 -10.64 -18.47
N LYS A 473 -30.47 -9.97 -19.56
CA LYS A 473 -30.20 -8.54 -19.77
C LYS A 473 -30.80 -7.65 -18.68
N PHE A 474 -32.02 -7.94 -18.23
CA PHE A 474 -32.67 -7.18 -17.17
C PHE A 474 -31.97 -7.37 -15.82
N VAL A 475 -31.64 -8.62 -15.47
CA VAL A 475 -30.95 -8.94 -14.21
C VAL A 475 -29.54 -8.34 -14.21
N LEU A 476 -28.83 -8.40 -15.33
CA LEU A 476 -27.48 -7.84 -15.48
C LEU A 476 -27.46 -6.36 -15.89
N ARG A 477 -28.56 -5.61 -15.71
CA ARG A 477 -28.57 -4.18 -16.03
C ARG A 477 -27.57 -3.39 -15.18
N ASP A 478 -27.13 -2.26 -15.71
CA ASP A 478 -26.19 -1.35 -15.04
C ASP A 478 -26.85 -0.10 -14.44
N VAL A 479 -28.07 0.17 -14.86
CA VAL A 479 -28.82 1.37 -14.47
C VAL A 479 -30.20 1.02 -13.97
N SER A 480 -30.66 1.82 -13.02
CA SER A 480 -32.03 1.81 -12.51
C SER A 480 -33.02 2.42 -13.49
N GLY A 481 -34.31 2.31 -13.18
CA GLY A 481 -35.38 2.91 -13.98
C GLY A 481 -35.67 2.17 -15.28
N ILE A 482 -35.09 0.99 -15.49
CA ILE A 482 -35.54 0.05 -16.52
C ILE A 482 -36.75 -0.67 -15.92
N GLY A 483 -37.89 0.02 -15.93
CA GLY A 483 -39.17 -0.55 -15.52
C GLY A 483 -39.61 -1.62 -16.50
N ASP A 484 -39.66 -2.86 -16.01
CA ASP A 484 -40.68 -3.88 -16.26
C ASP A 484 -40.14 -5.15 -15.57
N THR A 485 -40.59 -5.40 -14.34
CA THR A 485 -40.49 -6.74 -13.76
C THR A 485 -41.26 -7.69 -14.67
N PHE A 486 -40.66 -8.81 -15.04
CA PHE A 486 -41.35 -9.84 -15.82
C PHE A 486 -42.62 -10.26 -15.08
N ASP A 487 -43.80 -9.96 -15.64
CA ASP A 487 -45.09 -10.52 -15.22
C ASP A 487 -45.20 -12.01 -15.58
#